data_AF-A0AAW8TDL3-F1
#
_entry.id   AF-A0AAW8TDL3-F1
#
_cell.length_a   1.000
_cell.length_b   1.000
_cell.length_c   1.000
_cell.angle_alpha   90.00
_cell.angle_beta   90.00
_cell.angle_gamma   90.00
#
_symmetry.space_group_name_H-M   'P 1'
#
loop_
_entity.id
_entity.type
_entity.pdbx_description
1 polymer ?
#
loop_
_entity_poly.entity_id
_entity_poly.type
_entity_poly.pdbx_seq_one_letter_code
_entity_poly.pdbx_strand_id
1 'polypeptide(L)'
;MKLVDYIREGYSIVTSPRTAKEIRNAYPESRVFTNNAFDALPCEKLLVDKYYAHHPAVISAKPLQKSFAIEMFNYDFLGVEMVLPVTGEAGRKSLELLTKQIAKLSNTSNTNLLEIKLKDTDSVPEVWYKGERLDELPKGLVDISYHWKTDDFTSDDRGANDITIQYFSSSNDKYPDMKTIGHKREV
;
A
#
# COMPACT_ATOMS: atom_id res chain seq x y z
N MET A 1 15.33 -21.36 17.26
CA MET A 1 14.54 -21.11 18.48
C MET A 1 13.80 -19.79 18.33
N LYS A 2 12.67 -19.62 19.02
CA LYS A 2 11.91 -18.36 19.09
C LYS A 2 12.21 -17.65 20.40
N LEU A 3 11.90 -16.36 20.49
CA LEU A 3 12.11 -15.57 21.71
C LEU A 3 11.52 -16.24 22.97
N VAL A 4 10.32 -16.82 22.85
CA VAL A 4 9.63 -17.49 23.96
C VAL A 4 10.44 -18.66 24.54
N ASP A 5 11.21 -19.36 23.72
CA ASP A 5 12.04 -20.48 24.18
C ASP A 5 13.17 -19.97 25.09
N TYR A 6 13.84 -18.88 24.68
CA TYR A 6 14.87 -18.24 25.49
C TYR A 6 14.30 -17.67 26.80
N ILE A 7 13.11 -17.08 26.78
CA ILE A 7 12.45 -16.58 28.00
C ILE A 7 12.19 -17.74 28.96
N ARG A 8 11.66 -18.87 28.46
CA ARG A 8 11.41 -20.07 29.28
C ARG A 8 12.68 -20.68 29.85
N GLU A 9 13.80 -20.59 29.11
CA GLU A 9 15.10 -21.03 29.58
C GLU A 9 15.78 -20.05 30.57
N GLY A 10 15.15 -18.91 30.86
CA GLY A 10 15.60 -17.92 31.84
C GLY A 10 16.62 -16.92 31.30
N TYR A 11 16.64 -16.65 30.00
CA TYR A 11 17.52 -15.62 29.43
C TYR A 11 17.06 -14.22 29.80
N SER A 12 18.02 -13.38 30.18
CA SER A 12 17.85 -11.92 30.22
C SER A 12 18.07 -11.35 28.82
N ILE A 13 17.23 -10.39 28.43
CA ILE A 13 17.16 -9.89 27.05
C ILE A 13 17.75 -8.50 26.95
N VAL A 14 18.58 -8.27 25.93
CA VAL A 14 19.19 -6.97 25.62
C VAL A 14 18.71 -6.53 24.24
N THR A 15 17.95 -5.44 24.19
CA THR A 15 17.39 -4.92 22.92
C THR A 15 17.07 -3.41 23.03
N SER A 16 16.46 -2.85 21.98
CA SER A 16 16.07 -1.45 21.90
C SER A 16 14.89 -1.12 22.82
N PRO A 17 14.70 0.16 23.24
CA PRO A 17 13.56 0.56 24.07
C PRO A 17 12.20 0.22 23.47
N ARG A 18 12.06 0.29 22.14
CA ARG A 18 10.81 -0.01 21.44
C ARG A 18 10.52 -1.51 21.48
N THR A 19 11.47 -2.33 21.06
CA THR A 19 11.34 -3.79 21.08
C THR A 19 11.15 -4.29 22.51
N ALA A 20 11.83 -3.71 23.49
CA ALA A 20 11.66 -4.05 24.89
C ALA A 20 10.26 -3.77 25.41
N LYS A 21 9.62 -2.67 24.98
CA LYS A 21 8.22 -2.38 25.32
C LYS A 21 7.29 -3.45 24.77
N GLU A 22 7.49 -3.87 23.53
CA GLU A 22 6.69 -4.93 22.90
C GLU A 22 6.88 -6.28 23.61
N ILE A 23 8.13 -6.65 23.93
CA ILE A 23 8.45 -7.88 24.67
C ILE A 23 7.82 -7.85 26.07
N ARG A 24 7.91 -6.74 26.82
CA ARG A 24 7.30 -6.63 28.15
C ARG A 24 5.77 -6.70 28.10
N ASN A 25 5.16 -6.17 27.05
CA ASN A 25 3.70 -6.27 26.87
C ASN A 25 3.27 -7.72 26.61
N ALA A 26 4.02 -8.45 25.78
CA ALA A 26 3.73 -9.85 25.45
C ALA A 26 4.12 -10.82 26.57
N TYR A 27 5.20 -10.51 27.30
CA TYR A 27 5.81 -11.34 28.34
C TYR A 27 6.18 -10.46 29.56
N PRO A 28 5.21 -10.12 30.43
CA PRO A 28 5.43 -9.19 31.56
C PRO A 28 6.54 -9.60 32.54
N GLU A 29 6.73 -10.91 32.73
CA GLU A 29 7.73 -11.47 33.63
C GLU A 29 9.16 -11.52 33.04
N SER A 30 9.33 -11.06 31.79
CA SER A 30 10.64 -11.11 31.11
C SER A 30 11.61 -10.04 31.63
N ARG A 31 12.87 -10.43 31.84
CA ARG A 31 13.95 -9.52 32.25
C ARG A 31 14.56 -8.84 31.01
N VAL A 32 14.14 -7.62 30.71
CA VAL A 32 14.58 -6.88 29.52
C VAL A 32 15.36 -5.62 29.88
N PHE A 33 16.59 -5.52 29.38
CA PHE A 33 17.52 -4.41 29.54
C PHE A 33 17.58 -3.57 28.26
N THR A 34 17.73 -2.25 28.43
CA THR A 34 17.77 -1.28 27.31
C THR A 34 18.76 -0.16 27.63
N ASN A 35 19.55 0.28 26.64
CA ASN A 35 20.44 1.45 26.69
C ASN A 35 21.19 1.58 28.03
N ASN A 36 20.74 2.49 28.91
CA ASN A 36 21.35 2.83 30.19
C ASN A 36 21.39 1.67 31.20
N ALA A 37 20.55 0.65 31.02
CA ALA A 37 20.56 -0.53 31.89
C ALA A 37 21.63 -1.56 31.52
N PHE A 38 22.38 -1.35 30.43
CA PHE A 38 23.41 -2.29 30.00
C PHE A 38 24.64 -2.34 30.92
N ASP A 39 24.84 -1.33 31.78
CA ASP A 39 25.92 -1.35 32.76
C ASP A 39 25.63 -2.25 33.96
N ALA A 40 24.36 -2.65 34.13
CA ALA A 40 23.89 -3.53 35.21
C ALA A 40 23.43 -4.90 34.68
N LEU A 41 24.07 -5.40 33.62
CA LEU A 41 23.72 -6.71 33.06
C LEU A 41 24.02 -7.83 34.06
N PRO A 42 23.11 -8.80 34.23
CA PRO A 42 23.34 -9.94 35.11
C PRO A 42 24.46 -10.83 34.54
N CYS A 43 25.11 -11.61 35.40
CA CYS A 43 26.14 -12.61 35.02
C CYS A 43 25.53 -14.02 34.87
N GLU A 44 24.44 -14.14 34.12
CA GLU A 44 23.67 -15.39 33.97
C GLU A 44 23.58 -15.83 32.50
N LYS A 45 22.37 -15.99 31.97
CA LYS A 45 22.11 -16.28 30.56
C LYS A 45 21.67 -15.00 29.88
N LEU A 46 22.35 -14.63 28.81
CA LEU A 46 22.11 -13.36 28.12
C LEU A 46 21.77 -13.60 26.64
N LEU A 47 20.62 -13.09 26.21
CA LEU A 47 20.19 -13.06 24.81
C LEU A 47 20.28 -11.63 24.33
N VAL A 48 21.10 -11.41 23.31
CA VAL A 48 21.39 -10.09 22.78
C VAL A 48 20.87 -9.96 21.36
N ASP A 49 20.12 -8.89 21.12
CA ASP A 49 19.77 -8.47 19.77
C ASP A 49 21.05 -8.13 18.99
N LYS A 50 21.19 -8.72 17.80
CA LYS A 50 22.35 -8.55 16.91
C LYS A 50 22.77 -7.09 16.73
N TYR A 51 21.82 -6.15 16.74
CA TYR A 51 22.13 -4.72 16.67
C TYR A 51 23.07 -4.23 17.80
N TYR A 52 22.94 -4.80 18.99
CA TYR A 52 23.72 -4.45 20.19
C TYR A 52 24.91 -5.37 20.45
N ALA A 53 25.20 -6.33 19.55
CA ALA A 53 26.29 -7.28 19.73
C ALA A 53 27.67 -6.61 19.92
N HIS A 54 27.84 -5.41 19.36
CA HIS A 54 29.07 -4.61 19.45
C HIS A 54 29.01 -3.49 20.49
N HIS A 55 27.96 -3.41 21.30
CA HIS A 55 27.86 -2.39 22.34
C HIS A 55 28.95 -2.62 23.40
N PRO A 56 29.70 -1.59 23.86
CA PRO A 56 30.81 -1.75 24.81
C PRO A 56 30.42 -2.54 26.07
N ALA A 57 29.28 -2.20 26.68
CA ALA A 57 28.78 -2.91 27.85
C ALA A 57 28.45 -4.40 27.58
N VAL A 58 27.95 -4.73 26.39
CA VAL A 58 27.67 -6.12 25.98
C VAL A 58 28.97 -6.89 25.78
N ILE A 59 29.96 -6.28 25.13
CA ILE A 59 31.29 -6.87 24.92
C ILE A 59 31.95 -7.17 26.27
N SER A 60 31.92 -6.20 27.20
CA SER A 60 32.46 -6.35 28.55
C SER A 60 31.72 -7.40 29.37
N ALA A 61 30.40 -7.52 29.22
CA ALA A 61 29.59 -8.50 29.94
C ALA A 61 29.71 -9.92 29.38
N LYS A 62 29.98 -10.08 28.08
CA LYS A 62 30.04 -11.38 27.38
C LYS A 62 30.89 -12.46 28.08
N PRO A 63 32.15 -12.21 28.49
CA PRO A 63 32.98 -13.23 29.15
C PRO A 63 32.49 -13.61 30.56
N LEU A 64 31.60 -12.80 31.16
CA LEU A 64 31.07 -13.02 32.51
C LEU A 64 29.79 -13.86 32.52
N GLN A 65 29.22 -14.15 31.35
CA GLN A 65 27.95 -14.88 31.24
C GLN A 65 28.14 -16.39 31.30
N LYS A 66 27.22 -17.08 31.98
CA LYS A 66 27.13 -18.55 31.96
C LYS A 66 26.70 -19.08 30.60
N SER A 67 25.84 -18.35 29.89
CA SER A 67 25.44 -18.63 28.52
C SER A 67 25.17 -17.33 27.77
N PHE A 68 25.53 -17.28 26.49
CA PHE A 68 25.42 -16.06 25.70
C PHE A 68 24.96 -16.40 24.27
N ALA A 69 23.86 -15.80 23.85
CA ALA A 69 23.29 -15.97 22.52
C ALA A 69 23.13 -14.60 21.85
N ILE A 70 23.42 -14.54 20.55
CA ILE A 70 23.12 -13.38 19.71
C ILE A 70 22.12 -13.82 18.67
N GLU A 71 20.98 -13.14 18.60
CA GLU A 71 19.94 -13.39 17.62
C GLU A 71 19.49 -12.08 16.97
N MET A 72 19.01 -12.16 15.73
CA MET A 72 18.43 -11.00 15.07
C MET A 72 16.96 -10.88 15.48
N PHE A 73 16.60 -9.80 16.17
CA PHE A 73 15.25 -9.62 16.69
C PHE A 73 14.32 -9.08 15.58
N ASN A 74 14.01 -9.94 14.62
CA ASN A 74 12.98 -9.70 13.62
C ASN A 74 11.62 -10.21 14.10
N TYR A 75 10.55 -9.84 13.39
CA TYR A 75 9.18 -10.21 13.75
C TYR A 75 9.00 -11.73 13.87
N ASP A 76 9.61 -12.49 12.96
CA ASP A 76 9.57 -13.95 13.01
C ASP A 76 10.21 -14.50 14.28
N PHE A 77 11.35 -13.97 14.71
CA PHE A 77 12.04 -14.42 15.90
C PHE A 77 11.25 -14.09 17.17
N LEU A 78 10.71 -12.87 17.23
CA LEU A 78 9.90 -12.40 18.36
C LEU A 78 8.58 -13.18 18.49
N GLY A 79 8.12 -13.82 17.41
CA GLY A 79 6.84 -14.54 17.39
C GLY A 79 5.63 -13.62 17.52
N VAL A 80 5.83 -12.34 17.25
CA VAL A 80 4.77 -11.33 17.26
C VAL A 80 4.16 -11.34 15.86
N GLU A 81 3.07 -12.09 15.69
CA GLU A 81 2.12 -11.77 14.63
C GLU A 81 1.73 -10.31 14.85
N MET A 82 1.93 -9.47 13.83
CA MET A 82 1.67 -8.04 13.94
C MET A 82 0.16 -7.78 14.01
N VAL A 83 -0.49 -8.14 15.11
CA VAL A 83 -1.68 -7.41 15.55
C VAL A 83 -1.12 -6.11 16.07
N LEU A 84 -0.95 -5.13 15.17
CA LEU A 84 -0.84 -3.73 15.56
C LEU A 84 -1.81 -3.53 16.73
N PRO A 85 -1.41 -2.99 17.88
CA PRO A 85 -2.36 -2.69 18.93
C PRO A 85 -3.28 -1.59 18.39
N VAL A 86 -4.36 -2.00 17.72
CA VAL A 86 -5.54 -1.18 17.38
C VAL A 86 -6.32 -0.88 18.66
N THR A 87 -5.82 -1.33 19.80
CA THR A 87 -6.32 -1.04 21.14
C THR A 87 -5.84 0.35 21.56
N GLY A 88 -6.41 1.37 20.91
CA GLY A 88 -6.19 2.79 21.22
C GLY A 88 -6.71 3.70 20.10
N GLU A 89 -7.21 4.90 20.44
CA GLU A 89 -7.72 5.86 19.45
C GLU A 89 -6.69 6.23 18.38
N ALA A 90 -5.43 6.38 18.76
CA ALA A 90 -4.34 6.69 17.83
C ALA A 90 -4.08 5.53 16.84
N GLY A 91 -4.21 4.27 17.29
CA GLY A 91 -4.07 3.09 16.42
C GLY A 91 -5.22 2.98 15.41
N ARG A 92 -6.45 3.25 15.85
CA ARG A 92 -7.63 3.29 14.97
C ARG A 92 -7.54 4.39 13.92
N LYS A 93 -7.13 5.61 14.29
CA LYS A 93 -6.96 6.74 13.37
C LYS A 93 -5.89 6.46 12.30
N SER A 94 -4.77 5.85 12.69
CA SER A 94 -3.70 5.48 11.75
C SER A 94 -4.14 4.39 10.77
N LEU A 95 -4.90 3.40 11.24
CA LEU A 95 -5.48 2.38 10.34
C LEU A 95 -6.49 2.99 9.38
N GLU A 96 -7.41 3.82 9.87
CA GLU A 96 -8.40 4.49 9.03
C GLU A 96 -7.74 5.37 7.95
N LEU A 97 -6.65 6.06 8.31
CA LEU A 97 -5.84 6.85 7.37
C LEU A 97 -5.18 5.95 6.31
N LEU A 98 -4.58 4.83 6.72
CA LEU A 98 -3.97 3.87 5.81
C LEU A 98 -5.01 3.24 4.88
N THR A 99 -6.20 2.88 5.39
CA THR A 99 -7.30 2.36 4.56
C THR A 99 -7.76 3.40 3.54
N LYS A 100 -7.89 4.67 3.94
CA LYS A 100 -8.20 5.78 3.01
C LYS A 100 -7.12 5.96 1.96
N GLN A 101 -5.84 5.87 2.32
CA GLN A 101 -4.73 5.97 1.36
C GLN A 101 -4.69 4.79 0.40
N ILE A 102 -4.92 3.56 0.87
CA ILE A 102 -4.99 2.36 0.02
C ILE A 102 -6.19 2.44 -0.93
N ALA A 103 -7.36 2.87 -0.46
CA ALA A 103 -8.54 3.09 -1.31
C ALA A 103 -8.29 4.19 -2.37
N LYS A 104 -7.58 5.25 -1.99
CA LYS A 104 -7.17 6.31 -2.92
C LYS A 104 -6.19 5.80 -3.98
N LEU A 105 -5.24 4.94 -3.59
CA LEU A 105 -4.28 4.31 -4.49
C LEU A 105 -4.94 3.24 -5.38
N SER A 106 -5.90 2.47 -4.89
CA SER A 106 -6.67 1.52 -5.71
C SER A 106 -7.58 2.23 -6.71
N ASN A 107 -8.06 3.43 -6.38
CA ASN A 107 -8.80 4.27 -7.33
C ASN A 107 -7.90 4.89 -8.41
N THR A 108 -6.58 4.87 -8.29
CA THR A 108 -5.69 5.39 -9.35
C THR A 108 -5.34 4.38 -10.44
N SER A 109 -5.66 3.09 -10.28
CA SER A 109 -5.24 2.06 -11.26
C SER A 109 -6.29 1.71 -12.32
N ASN A 110 -7.47 2.35 -12.35
CA ASN A 110 -8.51 2.07 -13.36
C ASN A 110 -9.52 3.23 -13.58
N THR A 111 -9.06 4.48 -13.63
CA THR A 111 -9.92 5.65 -13.94
C THR A 111 -9.96 5.96 -15.43
N ASN A 112 -10.24 4.96 -16.27
CA ASN A 112 -10.63 5.25 -17.64
C ASN A 112 -12.03 5.87 -17.58
N LEU A 113 -12.11 7.19 -17.77
CA LEU A 113 -13.36 7.95 -17.73
C LEU A 113 -14.35 7.48 -18.81
N LEU A 114 -13.82 6.96 -19.92
CA LEU A 114 -14.54 6.37 -21.01
C LEU A 114 -13.99 4.97 -21.27
N GLU A 115 -14.86 3.97 -21.31
CA GLU A 115 -14.54 2.59 -21.65
C GLU A 115 -15.32 2.19 -22.91
N ILE A 116 -14.59 1.82 -23.97
CA ILE A 116 -15.18 1.29 -25.21
C ILE A 116 -14.79 -0.18 -25.29
N LYS A 117 -15.77 -1.08 -25.30
CA LYS A 117 -15.57 -2.52 -25.43
C LYS A 117 -16.13 -3.02 -26.75
N LEU A 118 -15.28 -3.67 -27.54
CA LEU A 118 -15.66 -4.38 -28.75
C LEU A 118 -15.54 -5.88 -28.47
N LYS A 119 -16.66 -6.62 -28.53
CA LYS A 119 -16.66 -8.07 -28.25
C LYS A 119 -16.15 -8.89 -29.43
N ASP A 120 -16.44 -8.46 -30.65
CA ASP A 120 -16.06 -9.09 -31.90
C ASP A 120 -16.08 -8.03 -33.02
N THR A 121 -15.36 -8.25 -34.13
CA THR A 121 -15.22 -7.25 -35.21
C THR A 121 -16.54 -6.91 -35.91
N ASP A 122 -17.52 -7.82 -35.85
CA ASP A 122 -18.84 -7.63 -36.45
C ASP A 122 -19.88 -7.11 -35.45
N SER A 123 -19.49 -6.86 -34.19
CA SER A 123 -20.37 -6.41 -33.12
C SER A 123 -20.37 -4.90 -32.94
N VAL A 124 -21.53 -4.35 -32.56
CA VAL A 124 -21.64 -2.94 -32.16
C VAL A 124 -20.87 -2.71 -30.84
N PRO A 125 -20.00 -1.69 -30.74
CA PRO A 125 -19.23 -1.43 -29.52
C PRO A 125 -20.12 -0.99 -28.35
N GLU A 126 -19.79 -1.44 -27.14
CA GLU A 126 -20.39 -0.95 -25.90
C GLU A 126 -19.56 0.22 -25.36
N VAL A 127 -20.20 1.37 -25.12
CA VAL A 127 -19.54 2.60 -24.64
C VAL A 127 -20.06 2.97 -23.26
N TRP A 128 -19.18 3.07 -22.28
CA TRP A 128 -19.51 3.38 -20.89
C TRP A 128 -18.70 4.59 -20.40
N TYR A 129 -19.38 5.63 -19.90
CA TYR A 129 -18.74 6.72 -19.18
C TYR A 129 -18.78 6.44 -17.68
N LYS A 130 -17.61 6.36 -17.04
CA LYS A 130 -17.44 5.98 -15.63
C LYS A 130 -17.00 7.14 -14.73
N GLY A 131 -16.89 8.35 -15.26
CA GLY A 131 -16.61 9.54 -14.45
C GLY A 131 -17.74 9.80 -13.44
N GLU A 132 -17.37 10.24 -12.23
CA GLU A 132 -18.34 10.79 -11.29
C GLU A 132 -18.89 12.12 -11.83
N ARG A 133 -20.22 12.28 -11.80
CA ARG A 133 -20.88 13.51 -12.21
C ARG A 133 -20.57 14.61 -11.20
N LEU A 134 -19.98 15.72 -11.65
CA LEU A 134 -19.54 16.81 -10.77
C LEU A 134 -20.61 17.88 -10.49
N ASP A 135 -21.80 17.78 -11.10
CA ASP A 135 -22.70 18.94 -11.19
C ASP A 135 -24.05 18.71 -10.49
N GLU A 136 -24.37 19.56 -9.52
CA GLU A 136 -25.67 19.56 -8.82
C GLU A 136 -26.80 20.21 -9.65
N LEU A 137 -26.51 21.01 -10.69
CA LEU A 137 -27.40 21.56 -11.74
C LEU A 137 -26.65 22.70 -12.50
N PRO A 138 -26.98 22.99 -13.78
CA PRO A 138 -27.86 22.25 -14.67
C PRO A 138 -27.15 21.03 -15.27
N LYS A 139 -27.95 20.00 -15.57
CA LYS A 139 -27.51 18.70 -16.08
C LYS A 139 -26.96 18.86 -17.50
N GLY A 140 -25.64 18.96 -17.63
CA GLY A 140 -24.99 18.95 -18.94
C GLY A 140 -25.16 17.59 -19.64
N LEU A 141 -25.34 17.62 -20.96
CA LEU A 141 -25.35 16.42 -21.81
C LEU A 141 -23.96 16.26 -22.41
N VAL A 142 -23.35 15.09 -22.22
CA VAL A 142 -22.14 14.69 -22.95
C VAL A 142 -22.56 13.75 -24.05
N ASP A 143 -22.30 14.12 -25.30
CA ASP A 143 -22.51 13.28 -26.47
C ASP A 143 -21.16 12.80 -27.01
N ILE A 144 -21.05 11.51 -27.31
CA ILE A 144 -19.84 10.88 -27.81
C ILE A 144 -20.20 10.10 -29.07
N SER A 145 -19.73 10.59 -30.21
CA SER A 145 -19.90 9.90 -31.49
C SER A 145 -18.60 9.23 -31.91
N TYR A 146 -18.67 7.93 -32.20
CA TYR A 146 -17.56 7.17 -32.76
C TYR A 146 -17.86 6.79 -34.20
N HIS A 147 -17.00 7.21 -35.12
CA HIS A 147 -17.09 6.84 -36.52
C HIS A 147 -15.90 5.95 -36.87
N TRP A 148 -16.20 4.71 -37.26
CA TRP A 148 -15.24 3.77 -37.82
C TRP A 148 -15.62 3.54 -39.28
N LYS A 149 -14.69 3.75 -40.21
CA LYS A 149 -14.88 3.36 -41.62
C LYS A 149 -14.39 1.93 -41.83
N THR A 150 -15.32 1.02 -42.14
CA THR A 150 -15.05 -0.40 -42.35
C THR A 150 -14.89 -0.78 -43.82
N ASP A 151 -15.02 0.16 -44.77
CA ASP A 151 -15.09 -0.17 -46.20
C ASP A 151 -13.74 -0.32 -46.90
N ASP A 152 -13.75 -1.15 -47.94
CA ASP A 152 -12.60 -1.51 -48.77
C ASP A 152 -12.57 -0.68 -50.08
N PHE A 153 -12.54 0.65 -50.07
CA PHE A 153 -12.43 1.38 -51.35
C PHE A 153 -11.52 2.63 -51.37
N THR A 154 -10.42 2.49 -52.12
CA THR A 154 -9.74 3.48 -52.97
C THR A 154 -9.15 4.78 -52.41
N SER A 155 -9.33 5.14 -51.13
CA SER A 155 -8.55 6.23 -50.50
C SER A 155 -7.63 5.71 -49.40
N ASP A 156 -6.52 6.41 -49.16
CA ASP A 156 -5.49 6.12 -48.13
C ASP A 156 -6.02 6.17 -46.68
N ASP A 157 -7.33 6.08 -46.46
CA ASP A 157 -8.01 6.22 -45.18
C ASP A 157 -8.35 4.86 -44.53
N ARG A 158 -7.58 3.81 -44.84
CA ARG A 158 -7.78 2.45 -44.30
C ARG A 158 -7.69 2.47 -42.78
N GLY A 159 -8.81 2.19 -42.11
CA GLY A 159 -8.87 2.17 -40.65
C GLY A 159 -8.81 3.56 -40.00
N ALA A 160 -9.18 4.61 -40.73
CA ALA A 160 -9.42 5.93 -40.14
C ALA A 160 -10.61 5.86 -39.16
N ASN A 161 -10.40 6.38 -37.95
CA ASN A 161 -11.41 6.43 -36.91
C ASN A 161 -11.41 7.80 -36.24
N ASP A 162 -12.61 8.34 -36.06
CA ASP A 162 -12.83 9.65 -35.44
C ASP A 162 -13.71 9.50 -34.20
N ILE A 163 -13.24 10.04 -33.07
CA ILE A 163 -14.01 10.19 -31.84
C ILE A 163 -14.30 11.68 -31.66
N THR A 164 -15.57 12.04 -31.63
CA THR A 164 -16.00 13.41 -31.27
C THR A 164 -16.73 13.37 -29.94
N ILE A 165 -16.32 14.24 -29.02
CA ILE A 165 -16.92 14.45 -27.71
C ILE A 165 -17.48 15.87 -27.70
N GLN A 166 -18.77 16.00 -27.41
CA GLN A 166 -19.46 17.27 -27.30
C GLN A 166 -20.07 17.41 -25.91
N TYR A 167 -19.86 18.55 -25.27
CA TYR A 167 -20.51 18.89 -24.01
C TYR A 167 -21.51 20.02 -24.25
N PHE A 168 -22.75 19.80 -23.82
CA PHE A 168 -23.83 20.76 -23.88
C PHE A 168 -24.17 21.17 -22.44
N SER A 169 -24.05 22.46 -22.12
CA SER A 169 -24.38 22.97 -20.78
C SER A 169 -25.90 22.96 -20.49
N SER A 170 -26.71 22.92 -21.55
CA SER A 170 -28.17 22.76 -21.50
C SER A 170 -28.69 22.12 -22.79
N SER A 171 -29.93 21.60 -22.80
CA SER A 171 -30.52 20.92 -23.96
C SER A 171 -30.67 21.79 -25.22
N ASN A 172 -30.56 23.11 -25.08
CA ASN A 172 -30.69 24.10 -26.17
C ASN A 172 -29.38 24.84 -26.46
N ASP A 173 -28.25 24.31 -26.00
CA ASP A 173 -26.97 24.97 -26.16
C ASP A 173 -26.58 25.02 -27.65
N LYS A 174 -26.45 26.24 -28.19
CA LYS A 174 -26.19 26.50 -29.61
C LYS A 174 -24.73 26.27 -29.97
N TYR A 175 -23.84 26.29 -28.97
CA TYR A 175 -22.40 26.17 -29.14
C TYR A 175 -21.81 25.20 -28.10
N PRO A 176 -21.96 23.88 -28.30
CA PRO A 176 -21.36 22.90 -27.42
C PRO A 176 -19.83 23.01 -27.41
N ASP A 177 -19.24 22.74 -26.25
CA ASP A 177 -17.79 22.54 -26.16
C ASP A 177 -17.44 21.21 -26.85
N MET A 178 -16.80 21.31 -28.02
CA MET A 178 -16.51 20.16 -28.88
C MET A 178 -15.00 19.87 -28.93
N LYS A 179 -14.66 18.59 -28.77
CA LYS A 179 -13.31 18.08 -29.02
C LYS A 179 -13.37 16.85 -29.91
N THR A 180 -12.63 16.87 -31.01
CA THR A 180 -12.49 15.74 -31.93
C THR A 180 -11.07 15.19 -31.89
N ILE A 181 -10.96 13.88 -31.78
CA ILE A 181 -9.71 13.11 -31.85
C ILE A 181 -9.85 12.19 -33.05
N GLY A 182 -9.14 12.50 -34.12
CA GLY A 182 -9.04 11.65 -35.31
C GLY A 182 -7.75 10.86 -35.30
N HIS A 183 -7.81 9.62 -35.76
CA HIS A 183 -6.65 8.74 -35.92
C HIS A 183 -6.74 8.07 -37.29
N LYS A 184 -5.63 8.10 -38.03
CA LYS A 184 -5.42 7.31 -39.25
C LYS A 184 -4.32 6.29 -38.98
N ARG A 185 -4.53 5.02 -39.35
CA ARG A 185 -3.45 4.04 -39.30
C ARG A 185 -2.36 4.46 -40.29
N GLU A 186 -1.11 4.51 -39.84
CA GLU A 186 0.03 4.55 -40.74
C GLU A 186 0.08 3.22 -41.52
N VAL A 187 0.24 3.30 -42.84
CA VAL A 187 0.34 2.15 -43.76
C VAL A 187 1.77 1.65 -43.80
#